data_AF-A0A537ECA5-F1
#
_entry.id   AF-A0A537ECA5-F1
#
_cell.length_a   1.000
_cell.length_b   1.000
_cell.length_c   1.000
_cell.angle_alpha   90.00
_cell.angle_beta   90.00
_cell.angle_gamma   90.00
#
_symmetry.space_group_name_H-M   'P 1'
#
loop_
_entity.id
_entity.type
_entity.pdbx_description
1 polymer ?
#
loop_
_entity_poly.entity_id
_entity_poly.type
_entity_poly.pdbx_seq_one_letter_code
_entity_poly.pdbx_strand_id
1 'polypeptide(L)' 'MLTRADLAKYPFLNEASDYIKELGISIDDIATPDFSPVLERAEKRLEEALSKGRVSNEFGNENAEIL' A
#
# COMPACT_ATOMS: atom_id res chain seq x y z
N MET A 1 14.62 8.87 -12.25
CA MET A 1 14.36 7.84 -11.23
C MET A 1 13.08 8.24 -10.51
N LEU A 2 12.14 7.31 -10.35
CA LEU A 2 10.93 7.57 -9.55
C LEU A 2 11.32 7.62 -8.07
N THR A 3 10.71 8.54 -7.33
CA THR A 3 10.85 8.60 -5.87
C THR A 3 9.95 7.57 -5.22
N ARG A 4 10.18 7.28 -3.93
CA ARG A 4 9.27 6.43 -3.15
C ARG A 4 7.84 6.99 -3.10
N ALA A 5 7.70 8.33 -3.02
CA ALA A 5 6.40 8.99 -3.10
C ALA A 5 5.70 8.75 -4.45
N ASP A 6 6.46 8.73 -5.56
CA ASP A 6 5.91 8.42 -6.88
C ASP A 6 5.42 6.97 -6.95
N LEU A 7 6.22 6.02 -6.42
CA LEU A 7 5.82 4.61 -6.35
C LEU A 7 4.58 4.41 -5.47
N ALA A 8 4.48 5.13 -4.35
CA ALA A 8 3.31 5.12 -3.46
C ALA A 8 2.05 5.67 -4.13
N LYS A 9 2.21 6.66 -4.99
CA LYS A 9 1.09 7.24 -5.75
C LYS A 9 0.65 6.33 -6.90
N TYR A 10 1.58 5.53 -7.44
CA TYR A 10 1.34 4.65 -8.58
C TYR A 10 1.80 3.21 -8.29
N PRO A 11 1.19 2.51 -7.31
CA PRO A 11 1.63 1.18 -6.86
C PRO A 11 1.43 0.09 -7.93
N PHE A 12 0.70 0.39 -9.01
CA PHE A 12 0.47 -0.49 -10.15
C PHE A 12 1.60 -0.46 -11.19
N LEU A 13 2.62 0.40 -11.04
CA LEU A 13 3.78 0.42 -11.93
C LEU A 13 4.70 -0.78 -11.65
N ASN A 14 5.40 -1.26 -12.69
CA ASN A 14 6.37 -2.35 -12.54
C ASN A 14 7.48 -1.97 -11.57
N GLU A 15 7.93 -0.71 -11.59
CA GLU A 15 8.94 -0.18 -10.69
C GLU A 15 8.51 -0.24 -9.22
N ALA A 16 7.21 -0.09 -8.92
CA ALA A 16 6.69 -0.25 -7.56
C ALA A 16 6.70 -1.72 -7.13
N SER A 17 6.32 -2.62 -8.05
CA SER A 17 6.38 -4.07 -7.82
C SER A 17 7.82 -4.56 -7.60
N ASP A 18 8.77 -4.02 -8.36
CA ASP A 18 10.18 -4.38 -8.23
C ASP A 18 10.78 -3.84 -6.92
N TYR A 19 10.41 -2.62 -6.51
CA TYR A 19 10.75 -2.09 -5.19
C TYR A 19 10.28 -3.01 -4.05
N ILE A 20 9.03 -3.49 -4.10
CA ILE A 20 8.52 -4.43 -3.07
C ILE A 20 9.27 -5.76 -3.06
N LYS A 21 9.61 -6.31 -4.23
CA LYS A 21 10.42 -7.54 -4.31
C LYS A 21 11.80 -7.36 -3.68
N GLU A 22 12.44 -6.21 -3.91
CA GLU A 22 13.76 -5.90 -3.34
C GLU A 22 13.74 -5.79 -1.80
N LEU A 23 12.61 -5.42 -1.21
CA LEU A 23 12.45 -5.41 0.25
C LEU A 23 12.42 -6.82 0.87
N GLY A 24 12.19 -7.86 0.07
CA GLY A 24 12.19 -9.25 0.55
C GLY A 24 11.06 -9.59 1.53
N ILE A 25 9.97 -8.80 1.52
CA ILE A 25 8.81 -8.97 2.40
C ILE A 25 7.97 -10.15 1.90
N SER A 26 7.68 -11.09 2.78
CA SER A 26 6.75 -12.19 2.53
C SER A 26 5.33 -11.84 2.95
N ILE A 27 4.35 -12.63 2.51
CA ILE A 27 2.95 -12.46 2.94
C ILE A 27 2.81 -12.68 4.46
N ASP A 28 3.60 -13.58 5.04
CA ASP A 28 3.56 -13.85 6.49
C ASP A 28 4.06 -12.66 7.30
N ASP A 29 5.00 -11.89 6.77
CA ASP A 29 5.49 -10.66 7.41
C ASP A 29 4.39 -9.61 7.54
N ILE A 30 3.47 -9.54 6.56
CA ILE A 30 2.34 -8.60 6.56
C ILE A 30 1.38 -8.86 7.74
N ALA A 31 1.32 -10.09 8.25
CA ALA A 31 0.49 -10.44 9.41
C ALA A 31 1.11 -9.98 10.75
N THR A 32 2.35 -9.49 10.75
CA THR A 32 3.01 -9.01 11.97
C THR A 32 2.56 -7.60 12.36
N PRO A 33 2.64 -7.24 13.66
CA PRO A 33 2.20 -5.91 14.12
C PRO A 33 2.89 -4.73 13.43
N ASP A 34 4.10 -4.91 12.91
CA ASP A 34 4.87 -3.88 12.21
C ASP A 34 4.19 -3.41 10.92
N PHE A 35 3.33 -4.24 10.34
CA PHE A 35 2.55 -3.94 9.12
C PHE A 35 1.10 -3.54 9.41
N SER A 36 0.73 -3.32 10.68
CA SER A 36 -0.64 -2.89 11.04
C SER A 36 -1.13 -1.69 10.21
N PRO A 37 -0.32 -0.63 9.94
CA PRO A 37 -0.76 0.49 9.11
C PRO A 37 -1.11 0.10 7.67
N VAL A 38 -0.49 -0.93 7.12
CA VAL A 38 -0.80 -1.47 5.77
C VAL A 38 -2.14 -2.19 5.80
N LEU A 39 -2.35 -3.05 6.80
CA LEU A 39 -3.61 -3.79 6.97
C LEU A 39 -4.79 -2.85 7.22
N GLU A 40 -4.63 -1.88 8.12
CA GLU A 40 -5.64 -0.85 8.40
C GLU A 40 -5.99 -0.06 7.13
N ARG A 41 -4.98 0.28 6.32
CA ARG A 41 -5.21 0.98 5.05
C ARG A 41 -5.98 0.09 4.06
N ALA A 42 -5.61 -1.18 3.94
CA ALA A 42 -6.29 -2.14 3.06
C ALA A 42 -7.76 -2.33 3.48
N GLU A 43 -8.02 -2.52 4.78
CA GLU A 43 -9.37 -2.61 5.34
C GLU A 43 -10.19 -1.36 5.03
N LYS A 44 -9.65 -0.17 5.28
CA LYS A 44 -10.32 1.11 4.97
C LYS A 44 -10.66 1.24 3.48
N ARG A 45 -9.77 0.81 2.56
CA ARG A 45 -10.07 0.82 1.10
C ARG A 45 -11.28 -0.05 0.80
N LEU A 46 -11.38 -1.23 1.41
CA LEU A 46 -12.52 -2.13 1.24
C LEU A 46 -13.80 -1.51 1.79
N GLU A 47 -13.76 -0.97 3.01
CA GLU A 47 -14.91 -0.30 3.63
C GLU A 47 -15.43 0.86 2.77
N GLU A 48 -14.53 1.71 2.27
CA GLU A 48 -14.89 2.84 1.40
C GLU A 48 -15.49 2.38 0.06
N ALA A 49 -14.91 1.36 -0.56
CA ALA A 49 -15.43 0.80 -1.80
C ALA A 49 -16.83 0.20 -1.61
N LEU A 50 -17.03 -0.57 -0.52
CA LEU A 50 -18.31 -1.20 -0.21
C LEU A 50 -19.39 -0.18 0.20
N SER A 51 -19.03 0.85 0.98
CA SER A 51 -20.00 1.81 1.52
C SER A 51 -20.28 2.99 0.59
N LYS A 52 -19.29 3.46 -0.16
CA LYS A 52 -19.36 4.70 -0.97
C LYS A 52 -19.22 4.45 -2.47
N GLY A 53 -18.86 3.23 -2.88
CA GLY A 53 -18.56 2.90 -4.29
C GLY A 53 -17.27 3.56 -4.80
N ARG A 54 -16.43 4.11 -3.92
CA ARG A 54 -15.19 4.79 -4.27
C ARG A 54 -14.21 4.78 -3.10
N VAL A 55 -12.92 4.67 -3.41
CA VAL A 55 -11.83 4.81 -2.44
C VAL A 55 -11.44 6.29 -2.37
N SER A 56 -11.12 6.78 -1.17
CA SER A 56 -10.65 8.15 -0.98
C SER A 56 -9.20 8.31 -1.43
N ASN A 57 -8.85 9.51 -1.91
CA ASN A 57 -7.48 9.89 -2.23
C ASN A 57 -6.70 10.31 -0.97
N GLU A 58 -7.09 9.84 0.21
CA GLU A 58 -6.30 10.07 1.42
C GLU A 58 -4.94 9.39 1.23
N PHE A 59 -3.89 10.21 1.27
CA PHE A 59 -2.51 9.78 1.11
C PHE A 59 -1.81 10.06 2.44
N GLY A 60 -1.73 9.04 3.28
CA GLY A 60 -1.19 9.17 4.64
C GLY A 60 0.29 8.81 4.71
N ASN A 61 0.57 7.51 4.54
CA ASN A 61 1.90 6.92 4.73
C ASN A 61 2.34 6.22 3.46
N GLU A 62 3.45 6.65 2.86
CA GLU A 62 4.01 6.06 1.64
C GLU A 62 4.17 4.53 1.72
N ASN A 63 4.57 3.99 2.88
CA ASN A 63 4.66 2.53 3.06
C ASN A 63 3.31 1.84 2.87
N ALA A 64 2.27 2.38 3.50
CA ALA A 64 0.92 1.81 3.44
C ALA A 64 0.23 2.05 2.09
N GLU A 65 0.75 2.98 1.28
CA GLU A 65 0.23 3.19 -0.07
C GLU A 65 0.96 2.34 -1.13
N ILE A 66 2.24 2.00 -0.93
CA ILE A 66 3.02 1.10 -1.82
C ILE A 66 2.67 -0.37 -1.58
N LEU A 67 2.55 -0.77 -0.31
CA LEU A 67 2.22 -2.14 0.12
C LEU A 67 0.70 -2.40 0.03
#